data_AF-A0A967GV20-F1
#
_entry.id   AF-A0A967GV20-F1
#
_cell.length_a   1.000
_cell.length_b   1.000
_cell.length_c   1.000
_cell.angle_alpha   90.00
_cell.angle_beta   90.00
_cell.angle_gamma   90.00
#
_symmetry.space_group_name_H-M   'P 1'
#
loop_
_entity.id
_entity.type
_entity.pdbx_description
1 polymer ?
#
loop_
_entity_poly.entity_id
_entity_poly.type
_entity_poly.pdbx_seq_one_letter_code
_entity_poly.pdbx_strand_id
1 'polypeptide(L)' 'AIKALWKVAGKYQVIGVFDFPDADSVDAALHSLPIWNLGHHEMAQNITLVPLRDYRNWAKQLIELAGG' A
#
# COMPACT_ATOMS: atom_id res chain seq x y z
N ALA A 1 -10.51 2.26 -3.26
CA ALA A 1 -10.51 3.74 -3.42
C ALA A 1 -9.22 4.33 -2.86
N ILE A 2 -8.62 5.33 -3.52
CA ILE A 2 -7.41 6.01 -3.02
C ILE A 2 -7.78 6.82 -1.79
N LYS A 3 -7.21 6.51 -0.62
CA LYS A 3 -7.45 7.26 0.63
C LYS A 3 -6.52 8.45 0.75
N ALA A 4 -5.27 8.27 0.34
CA ALA A 4 -4.28 9.34 0.35
C ALA A 4 -3.12 9.03 -0.59
N LEU A 5 -2.50 10.08 -1.13
CA LEU A 5 -1.36 9.99 -2.03
C LEU A 5 -0.39 11.13 -1.73
N TRP A 6 0.88 10.79 -1.52
CA TRP A 6 1.94 11.75 -1.23
C TRP A 6 3.17 11.51 -2.09
N LYS A 7 3.80 12.60 -2.50
CA LYS A 7 5.12 12.57 -3.12
C LYS A 7 6.19 12.68 -2.03
N VAL A 8 7.21 11.82 -2.10
CA VAL A 8 8.37 11.92 -1.20
C VAL A 8 9.23 13.12 -1.63
N ALA A 9 9.49 14.04 -0.71
CA ALA A 9 10.33 15.21 -1.00
C ALA A 9 11.76 14.78 -1.37
N GLY A 10 12.28 15.32 -2.49
CA GLY A 10 13.65 15.05 -2.95
C GLY A 10 13.88 13.66 -3.55
N LYS A 11 12.86 12.80 -3.67
CA LYS A 11 12.96 11.47 -4.29
C LYS A 11 11.91 11.26 -5.36
N TYR A 12 12.23 10.45 -6.37
CA TYR A 12 11.27 10.02 -7.39
C TYR A 12 10.45 8.84 -6.86
N GLN A 13 9.71 9.08 -5.77
CA GLN A 13 8.93 8.07 -5.07
C GLN A 13 7.57 8.64 -4.65
N VAL A 14 6.55 7.80 -4.71
CA VAL A 14 5.17 8.14 -4.33
C VAL A 14 4.70 7.12 -3.30
N ILE A 15 4.05 7.60 -2.26
CA ILE A 15 3.43 6.78 -1.22
C ILE A 15 1.92 6.94 -1.35
N GLY A 16 1.22 5.85 -1.63
CA GLY A 16 -0.24 5.80 -1.70
C GLY A 16 -0.80 4.91 -0.61
N VAL A 17 -1.88 5.36 0.04
CA VAL A 17 -2.72 4.54 0.90
C VAL A 17 -3.98 4.22 0.12
N PHE A 18 -4.19 2.93 -0.11
CA PHE A 18 -5.33 2.45 -0.86
C PHE A 18 -6.20 1.58 0.03
N ASP A 19 -7.50 1.75 -0.11
CA ASP A 19 -8.52 0.95 0.55
C ASP A 19 -9.08 0.00 -0.50
N PHE A 20 -8.70 -1.27 -0.41
CA PHE A 20 -9.14 -2.34 -1.30
C PHE A 20 -9.60 -3.53 -0.45
N PRO A 21 -10.68 -4.23 -0.87
CA PRO A 21 -11.24 -5.33 -0.10
C PRO A 21 -10.35 -6.58 -0.11
N ASP A 22 -9.62 -6.81 -1.21
CA ASP A 22 -8.86 -8.04 -1.44
C ASP A 22 -7.50 -7.74 -2.10
N ALA A 23 -6.53 -8.61 -1.86
CA ALA A 23 -5.19 -8.52 -2.46
C ALA A 23 -5.23 -8.55 -4.00
N ASP A 24 -6.17 -9.31 -4.58
CA ASP A 24 -6.38 -9.38 -6.02
C ASP A 24 -6.81 -8.03 -6.62
N SER A 25 -7.64 -7.29 -5.88
CA SER A 25 -8.04 -5.93 -6.26
C SER A 25 -6.89 -4.93 -6.19
N VAL A 26 -5.95 -5.13 -5.27
CA VAL A 26 -4.72 -4.31 -5.16
C VAL A 26 -3.83 -4.55 -6.38
N ASP A 27 -3.65 -5.81 -6.75
CA ASP A 27 -2.82 -6.22 -7.88
C ASP A 27 -3.38 -5.68 -9.21
N ALA A 28 -4.67 -5.88 -9.45
CA ALA A 28 -5.35 -5.33 -10.62
C ALA A 28 -5.27 -3.79 -10.68
N ALA A 29 -5.43 -3.10 -9.55
CA ALA A 29 -5.29 -1.66 -9.49
C ALA A 29 -3.84 -1.20 -9.73
N LEU A 30 -2.85 -1.93 -9.21
CA LEU A 30 -1.45 -1.63 -9.43
C LEU A 30 -1.10 -1.80 -10.91
N HIS A 31 -1.50 -2.91 -11.54
CA HIS A 31 -1.31 -3.18 -12.96
C HIS A 31 -2.06 -2.20 -13.87
N SER A 32 -3.15 -1.58 -13.38
CA SER A 32 -3.86 -0.54 -14.12
C SER A 32 -3.10 0.79 -14.21
N LEU A 33 -2.07 1.00 -13.39
CA LEU A 33 -1.34 2.26 -13.39
C LEU A 33 -0.58 2.45 -14.72
N PRO A 34 -0.46 3.70 -15.22
CA PRO A 34 0.19 4.00 -16.49
C PRO A 34 1.63 3.49 -16.56
N ILE A 35 2.33 3.46 -15.43
CA ILE A 35 3.70 2.93 -15.35
C ILE A 35 3.81 1.47 -15.81
N TRP A 36 2.79 0.65 -15.54
CA TRP A 36 2.75 -0.75 -15.94
C TRP A 36 2.11 -0.91 -17.32
N ASN A 37 1.02 -0.19 -17.59
CA ASN A 37 0.32 -0.26 -18.87
C ASN A 37 1.15 0.30 -20.05
N LEU A 38 2.00 1.30 -19.80
CA LEU A 38 2.90 1.89 -20.79
C LEU A 38 4.25 1.15 -20.88
N GLY A 39 4.43 0.07 -20.13
CA GLY A 39 5.64 -0.76 -20.19
C GLY A 39 6.87 -0.16 -19.50
N HIS A 40 6.72 0.93 -18.74
CA HIS A 40 7.78 1.59 -17.97
C HIS A 40 8.14 0.83 -16.68
N HIS A 41 8.34 -0.49 -16.79
CA HIS A 41 8.74 -1.37 -15.70
C HIS A 41 10.02 -0.89 -15.01
N GLU A 42 10.89 -0.20 -15.74
CA GLU A 42 12.12 0.43 -15.23
C GLU A 42 11.86 1.53 -14.18
N MET A 43 10.69 2.16 -14.17
CA MET A 43 10.31 3.20 -13.22
C MET A 43 9.65 2.61 -11.96
N ALA A 44 9.20 1.36 -12.04
CA ALA A 44 8.53 0.62 -10.97
C ALA A 44 9.53 -0.17 -10.09
N GLN A 45 10.69 0.42 -9.80
CA GLN A 45 11.71 -0.21 -8.94
C GLN A 45 11.37 0.00 -7.45
N ASN A 46 11.50 -1.06 -6.65
CA ASN A 46 11.30 -1.05 -5.18
C ASN A 46 9.86 -0.75 -4.72
N ILE A 47 8.87 -1.41 -5.32
CA ILE A 47 7.49 -1.33 -4.83
C ILE A 47 7.38 -2.17 -3.55
N THR A 48 6.95 -1.52 -2.47
CA THR A 48 6.66 -2.19 -1.20
C THR A 48 5.17 -2.04 -0.90
N LEU A 49 4.50 -3.18 -0.81
CA LEU A 49 3.11 -3.25 -0.38
C LEU A 49 3.09 -3.63 1.10
N VAL A 50 2.61 -2.71 1.95
CA VAL A 50 2.47 -2.95 3.39
C VAL A 50 0.98 -3.00 3.71
N PRO A 51 0.45 -4.13 4.21
CA PRO A 51 -0.94 -4.20 4.65
C PRO A 51 -1.13 -3.31 5.87
N LEU A 52 -1.99 -2.30 5.74
CA LEU A 52 -2.37 -1.42 6.83
C LEU A 52 -3.61 -1.99 7.50
N ARG A 53 -3.47 -2.41 8.77
CA ARG A 53 -4.62 -2.79 9.60
C ARG A 53 -5.21 -1.58 10.31
N ASP A 54 -6.48 -1.71 10.66
CA ASP A 54 -7.13 -0.72 11.52
C ASP A 54 -6.56 -0.78 12.94
N TYR A 55 -6.02 0.35 13.41
CA TYR A 55 -5.36 0.44 14.71
C TYR A 55 -6.33 0.69 15.88
N ARG A 56 -7.66 0.82 15.67
CA ARG A 56 -8.61 1.18 16.75
C ARG A 56 -8.61 0.18 17.92
N ASN A 57 -8.32 -1.10 17.66
CA ASN A 57 -8.26 -2.14 18.67
C ASN A 57 -6.84 -2.68 18.94
N TRP A 58 -5.81 -1.98 18.45
CA TRP A 58 -4.42 -2.45 18.56
C TRP A 58 -4.00 -2.71 20.01
N ALA A 59 -4.40 -1.84 20.95
CA ALA A 59 -4.09 -2.02 22.36
C ALA A 59 -4.69 -3.31 22.96
N LYS A 60 -5.92 -3.69 22.56
CA LYS A 60 -6.55 -4.95 23.02
C LYS A 60 -5.85 -6.18 22.43
N GLN A 61 -5.53 -6.13 21.14
CA GLN A 61 -4.80 -7.20 20.46
C GLN A 61 -3.38 -7.36 21.00
N LEU A 62 -2.74 -6.27 21.43
CA LEU A 62 -1.41 -6.33 22.03
C LEU A 62 -1.41 -7.06 23.37
N ILE A 63 -2.48 -6.90 24.16
CA ILE A 63 -2.66 -7.61 25.44
C ILE A 63 -2.85 -9.11 25.18
N GLU A 64 -3.66 -9.49 24.18
CA GLU A 64 -3.83 -10.90 23.79
C GLU A 64 -2.54 -11.53 23.24
N LEU A 65 -1.75 -10.78 22.49
CA LEU A 65 -0.45 -11.22 21.97
C LEU A 65 0.65 -11.30 23.05
N ALA A 66 0.59 -10.44 24.08
CA ALA A 66 1.55 -10.40 25.17
C ALA A 66 1.22 -11.37 26.32
N GLY A 67 -0.04 -11.78 26.42
CA GLY A 67 -0.56 -12.65 27.49
C GLY A 67 -0.58 -14.15 27.15
N GLY A 68 0.27 -14.60 26.21
CA GLY A 68 0.45 -16.02 25.90
C GLY A 68 0.79 -16.86 27.13
#